data_AF-A0A2H0P915-F1
#
_entry.id   AF-A0A2H0P915-F1
#
_cell.length_a   1.000
_cell.length_b   1.000
_cell.length_c   1.000
_cell.angle_alpha   90.00
_cell.angle_beta   90.00
_cell.angle_gamma   90.00
#
_symmetry.space_group_name_H-M   'P 1'
#
loop_
_entity.id
_entity.type
_entity.pdbx_description
1 polymer ?
#
loop_
_entity_poly.entity_id
_entity_poly.type
_entity_poly.pdbx_seq_one_letter_code
_entity_poly.pdbx_strand_id
1 'polypeptide(L)'
;MDIKMRHAMKKPQAGFTLIELLVVVLIIGILAAIAVPQYFKVVEKGRFSEATSCFSVIKGAQERYMLKNNTYSPNPTSLDVNCPNPGKAFNGVAFTGGSAAYTATLTRRTPTPATYGAYVVTYVGPAGTMSCSVAACTTDLLP
;
A
#
# COMPACT_ATOMS: atom_id res chain seq x y z
N MET A 1 -8.20 -50.95 -61.95
CA MET A 1 -8.53 -50.41 -60.61
C MET A 1 -7.31 -49.67 -60.11
N ASP A 2 -7.18 -48.40 -60.51
CA ASP A 2 -6.01 -47.58 -60.21
C ASP A 2 -6.11 -46.98 -58.80
N ILE A 3 -5.24 -47.43 -57.90
CA ILE A 3 -5.06 -46.86 -56.57
C ILE A 3 -4.25 -45.58 -56.71
N LYS A 4 -4.95 -44.44 -56.65
CA LYS A 4 -4.34 -43.11 -56.67
C LYS A 4 -3.78 -42.80 -55.29
N MET A 5 -2.49 -43.06 -55.06
CA MET A 5 -1.77 -42.65 -53.84
C MET A 5 -1.72 -41.12 -53.74
N ARG A 6 -2.59 -40.55 -52.91
CA ARG A 6 -2.53 -39.13 -52.55
C ARG A 6 -1.39 -38.94 -51.56
N HIS A 7 -0.27 -38.40 -52.04
CA HIS A 7 0.80 -37.87 -51.18
C HIS A 7 0.23 -36.66 -50.41
N ALA A 8 -0.12 -36.85 -49.15
CA ALA A 8 -0.49 -35.76 -48.26
C ALA A 8 0.79 -35.00 -47.87
N MET A 9 0.97 -33.78 -48.40
CA MET A 9 2.05 -32.89 -47.98
C MET A 9 1.92 -32.55 -46.49
N LYS A 10 2.87 -33.04 -45.68
CA LYS A 10 2.98 -32.69 -44.26
C LYS A 10 3.36 -31.22 -44.17
N LYS A 11 2.45 -30.37 -43.70
CA LYS A 11 2.75 -28.95 -43.47
C LYS A 11 3.92 -28.86 -42.48
N PRO A 12 4.95 -28.03 -42.76
CA PRO A 12 6.03 -27.82 -41.81
C PRO A 12 5.42 -27.25 -40.52
N GLN A 13 5.68 -27.91 -39.39
CA GLN A 13 5.34 -27.38 -38.08
C GLN A 13 6.29 -26.22 -37.78
N ALA A 14 5.78 -25.00 -37.76
CA ALA A 14 6.53 -23.84 -37.32
C ALA A 14 6.70 -23.92 -35.79
N GLY A 15 7.91 -24.22 -35.33
CA GLY A 15 8.29 -24.17 -33.93
C GLY A 15 8.87 -22.79 -33.58
N PHE A 16 8.72 -22.38 -32.32
CA PHE A 16 9.42 -21.22 -31.77
C PHE A 16 10.93 -21.46 -31.79
N THR A 17 11.70 -20.46 -32.21
CA THR A 17 13.16 -20.53 -32.16
C THR A 17 13.66 -20.20 -30.74
N LEU A 18 14.78 -20.81 -30.34
CA LEU A 18 15.44 -20.48 -29.06
C LEU A 18 15.86 -19.00 -29.00
N ILE A 19 16.22 -18.42 -30.14
CA ILE A 19 16.62 -17.03 -30.23
C ILE A 19 15.44 -16.06 -30.04
N GLU A 20 14.25 -16.40 -30.53
CA GLU A 20 13.03 -15.62 -30.28
C GLU A 20 12.72 -15.56 -28.79
N LEU A 21 12.80 -16.69 -28.09
CA LEU A 21 12.58 -16.71 -26.65
C LEU A 21 13.66 -15.94 -25.88
N LEU A 22 14.92 -15.99 -26.32
CA LEU A 22 16.03 -15.27 -25.68
C LEU A 22 15.83 -13.74 -25.74
N VAL A 23 15.45 -13.20 -26.90
CA VAL A 23 15.21 -11.77 -27.05
C VAL A 23 13.99 -11.33 -26.23
N VAL A 24 12.94 -12.15 -26.16
CA VAL A 24 11.74 -11.84 -25.37
C VAL A 24 12.05 -11.75 -23.88
N VAL A 25 12.78 -12.72 -23.31
CA VAL A 25 13.13 -12.66 -21.88
C VAL A 25 14.09 -11.53 -21.56
N LEU A 26 14.96 -11.15 -22.51
CA LEU A 26 15.84 -9.98 -22.38
C LEU A 26 15.02 -8.68 -22.29
N ILE A 27 14.04 -8.49 -23.17
CA ILE A 27 13.16 -7.31 -23.14
C ILE A 27 12.35 -7.27 -21.83
N ILE A 28 11.75 -8.40 -21.43
CA ILE A 28 10.99 -8.50 -20.15
C ILE A 28 11.90 -8.20 -18.95
N GLY A 29 13.15 -8.65 -18.98
CA GLY A 29 14.14 -8.38 -17.93
C GLY A 29 14.41 -6.88 -17.75
N ILE A 30 14.60 -6.15 -18.86
CA ILE A 30 14.83 -4.69 -18.83
C ILE A 30 13.59 -3.96 -18.28
N LEU A 31 12.39 -4.33 -18.75
CA LEU A 31 11.14 -3.72 -18.28
C LEU A 31 10.91 -4.00 -16.79
N ALA A 32 11.15 -5.24 -16.33
CA ALA A 32 10.96 -5.63 -14.94
C ALA A 32 11.89 -4.85 -13.99
N ALA A 33 13.14 -4.60 -14.38
CA ALA A 33 14.09 -3.85 -13.56
C ALA A 33 13.61 -2.43 -13.22
N ILE A 34 12.91 -1.77 -14.14
CA ILE A 34 12.36 -0.42 -13.95
C ILE A 34 10.97 -0.48 -13.29
N ALA A 35 10.11 -1.42 -13.71
CA ALA A 35 8.73 -1.48 -13.27
C ALA A 35 8.56 -1.91 -11.81
N VAL A 36 9.38 -2.85 -11.33
CA VAL A 36 9.28 -3.41 -9.97
C VAL A 36 9.40 -2.34 -8.86
N PRO A 37 10.43 -1.48 -8.82
CA PRO A 37 10.52 -0.44 -7.78
C PRO A 37 9.37 0.57 -7.85
N GLN A 38 8.92 0.93 -9.06
CA GLN A 38 7.80 1.85 -9.25
C GLN A 38 6.48 1.25 -8.76
N TYR A 39 6.23 -0.03 -9.05
CA TYR A 39 5.05 -0.75 -8.58
C TYR A 39 4.93 -0.74 -7.06
N PHE A 40 6.04 -1.02 -6.35
CA PHE A 40 6.03 -1.01 -4.89
C PHE A 40 5.73 0.38 -4.30
N LYS A 41 6.19 1.47 -4.94
CA LYS A 41 5.82 2.84 -4.54
C LYS A 41 4.32 3.11 -4.67
N VAL A 42 3.68 2.65 -5.75
CA VAL A 42 2.23 2.83 -5.97
C VAL A 42 1.42 2.06 -4.93
N VAL A 43 1.78 0.80 -4.67
CA VAL A 43 1.14 -0.01 -3.62
C VAL A 43 1.26 0.68 -2.26
N GLU A 44 2.43 1.26 -1.98
CA GLU A 44 2.66 1.93 -0.71
C GLU A 44 1.87 3.22 -0.55
N LYS A 45 1.73 4.00 -1.63
CA LYS A 45 0.85 5.17 -1.66
C LYS A 45 -0.61 4.79 -1.42
N GLY A 46 -1.05 3.65 -1.94
CA GLY A 46 -2.38 3.09 -1.65
C GLY A 46 -2.60 2.80 -0.16
N ARG A 47 -1.61 2.16 0.49
CA ARG A 47 -1.63 1.91 1.94
C ARG A 47 -1.62 3.20 2.76
N PHE A 48 -0.85 4.20 2.31
CA PHE A 48 -0.84 5.51 2.95
C PHE A 48 -2.20 6.21 2.83
N SER A 49 -2.87 6.10 1.69
CA SER A 49 -4.24 6.60 1.52
C SER A 49 -5.26 5.90 2.43
N GLU A 50 -5.04 4.63 2.77
CA GLU A 50 -5.85 3.92 3.75
C GLU A 50 -5.62 4.51 5.15
N ALA A 51 -4.36 4.80 5.52
CA ALA A 51 -4.02 5.47 6.77
C ALA A 51 -4.65 6.86 6.91
N THR A 52 -4.62 7.69 5.85
CA THR A 52 -5.26 9.02 5.85
C THR A 52 -6.78 8.93 6.01
N SER A 53 -7.42 7.92 5.41
CA SER A 53 -8.85 7.67 5.59
C SER A 53 -9.20 7.31 7.04
N CYS A 54 -8.38 6.49 7.69
CA CYS A 54 -8.51 6.16 9.11
C CYS A 54 -8.37 7.40 9.99
N PHE A 55 -7.37 8.26 9.73
CA PHE A 55 -7.23 9.52 10.48
C PHE A 55 -8.43 10.47 10.32
N SER A 56 -9.10 10.46 9.16
CA SER A 56 -10.31 11.27 8.95
C SER A 56 -11.47 10.80 9.82
N VAL A 57 -11.66 9.47 9.96
CA VAL A 57 -12.66 8.89 10.86
C VAL A 57 -12.34 9.23 12.31
N ILE A 58 -11.07 9.08 12.69
CA ILE A 58 -10.57 9.43 14.04
C ILE A 58 -10.82 10.90 14.37
N LYS A 59 -10.54 11.79 13.42
CA LYS A 59 -10.76 13.23 13.59
C LYS A 59 -12.22 13.51 13.93
N GLY A 60 -13.15 12.95 13.15
CA GLY A 60 -14.58 13.10 13.41
C GLY A 60 -14.96 12.60 14.80
N ALA A 61 -14.47 11.43 15.22
CA ALA A 61 -14.77 10.89 16.54
C ALA A 61 -14.18 11.74 17.69
N GLN A 62 -12.96 12.23 17.52
CA GLN A 62 -12.29 13.09 18.51
C GLN A 62 -13.01 14.44 18.67
N GLU A 63 -13.50 15.02 17.58
CA GLU A 63 -14.33 16.22 17.62
C GLU A 63 -15.65 15.96 18.38
N ARG A 64 -16.31 14.83 18.15
CA ARG A 64 -17.52 14.45 18.90
C ARG A 64 -17.25 14.24 20.39
N TYR A 65 -16.10 13.66 20.73
CA TYR A 65 -15.71 13.44 22.12
C TYR A 65 -15.36 14.75 22.83
N MET A 66 -14.67 15.67 22.15
CA MET A 66 -14.38 17.02 22.65
C MET A 66 -15.67 17.79 22.96
N LEU A 67 -16.69 17.71 22.12
CA LEU A 67 -17.98 18.35 22.36
C LEU A 67 -18.73 17.83 23.60
N LYS A 68 -18.49 16.57 23.99
CA LYS A 68 -19.14 15.94 25.14
C LYS A 68 -18.37 16.11 26.44
N ASN A 69 -17.04 15.96 26.37
CA ASN A 69 -16.19 15.80 27.55
C ASN A 69 -15.20 16.96 27.74
N ASN A 70 -15.21 17.94 26.83
CA ASN A 70 -14.32 19.11 26.81
C ASN A 70 -12.82 18.74 26.87
N THR A 71 -12.47 17.55 26.39
CA THR A 71 -11.11 17.03 26.28
C THR A 71 -11.05 16.04 25.13
N TYR A 72 -9.88 15.79 24.55
CA TYR A 72 -9.71 14.71 23.58
C TYR A 72 -9.49 13.38 24.27
N SER A 73 -9.96 12.30 23.64
CA SER A 73 -9.80 10.99 24.24
C SER A 73 -8.37 10.45 24.06
N PRO A 74 -7.76 9.91 25.13
CA PRO A 74 -6.50 9.20 25.04
C PRO A 74 -6.65 7.74 24.59
N ASN A 75 -7.87 7.19 24.53
CA ASN A 75 -8.10 5.76 24.33
C ASN A 75 -9.04 5.47 23.14
N PRO A 76 -8.66 4.55 22.23
CA PRO A 76 -9.49 4.18 21.07
C PRO A 76 -10.86 3.63 21.46
N THR A 77 -10.94 2.91 22.57
CA THR A 77 -12.17 2.25 23.06
C THR A 77 -13.30 3.22 23.41
N SER A 78 -12.95 4.44 23.79
CA SER A 78 -13.94 5.47 24.14
C SER A 78 -14.46 6.27 22.94
N LEU A 79 -13.80 6.14 21.79
CA LEU A 79 -14.16 6.84 20.55
C LEU A 79 -15.03 5.98 19.64
N ASP A 80 -15.18 4.68 19.93
CA ASP A 80 -15.87 3.68 19.09
C ASP A 80 -15.44 3.79 17.61
N VAL A 81 -14.14 4.00 17.40
CA VAL A 81 -13.56 4.13 16.06
C VAL A 81 -13.12 2.78 15.56
N ASN A 82 -13.80 2.29 14.54
CA ASN A 82 -13.29 1.21 13.71
C ASN A 82 -12.69 1.82 12.45
N CYS A 83 -11.36 1.88 12.38
CA CYS A 83 -10.72 2.25 11.12
C CYS A 83 -10.98 1.17 10.08
N PRO A 84 -11.22 1.53 8.81
CA PRO A 84 -11.24 0.56 7.73
C PRO A 84 -9.88 -0.15 7.72
N ASN A 85 -9.86 -1.37 8.27
CA ASN A 85 -8.87 -2.41 8.05
C ASN A 85 -7.42 -2.14 8.53
N PRO A 86 -7.16 -2.16 9.86
CA PRO A 86 -5.79 -2.24 10.37
C PRO A 86 -5.16 -3.64 10.22
N GLY A 87 -5.72 -4.58 9.44
CA GLY A 87 -5.28 -6.00 9.48
C GLY A 87 -4.23 -6.41 8.45
N LYS A 88 -4.11 -5.68 7.34
CA LYS A 88 -3.27 -6.11 6.19
C LYS A 88 -1.92 -5.40 6.14
N ALA A 89 -1.89 -4.08 6.39
CA ALA A 89 -0.68 -3.27 6.25
C ALA A 89 -0.24 -2.56 7.54
N PHE A 90 -1.09 -2.45 8.57
CA PHE A 90 -0.78 -1.77 9.83
C PHE A 90 -1.00 -2.73 11.01
N ASN A 91 -0.52 -2.37 12.22
CA ASN A 91 -0.67 -3.18 13.44
C ASN A 91 -1.77 -2.65 14.38
N GLY A 92 -2.63 -1.74 13.89
CA GLY A 92 -3.60 -1.01 14.71
C GLY A 92 -3.22 0.46 14.91
N VAL A 93 -4.12 1.20 15.57
CA VAL A 93 -3.96 2.62 15.85
C VAL A 93 -3.65 2.81 17.34
N ALA A 94 -2.58 3.53 17.65
CA ALA A 94 -2.27 4.00 18.99
C ALA A 94 -2.74 5.46 19.16
N PHE A 95 -3.19 5.81 20.37
CA PHE A 95 -3.72 7.13 20.69
C PHE A 95 -2.98 7.75 21.87
N THR A 96 -2.87 9.07 21.84
CA THR A 96 -2.47 9.88 23.00
C THR A 96 -3.32 11.14 22.95
N GLY A 97 -4.06 11.43 24.01
CA GLY A 97 -5.02 12.53 24.05
C GLY A 97 -4.77 13.42 25.26
N GLY A 98 -5.12 14.70 25.13
CA GLY A 98 -5.12 15.67 26.21
C GLY A 98 -6.12 16.79 25.93
N SER A 99 -6.17 17.80 26.79
CA SER A 99 -7.18 18.87 26.68
C SER A 99 -6.98 19.82 25.50
N ALA A 100 -5.77 19.90 24.93
CA ALA A 100 -5.44 20.80 23.84
C ALA A 100 -5.20 20.10 22.49
N ALA A 101 -4.78 18.84 22.52
CA ALA A 101 -4.39 18.10 21.32
C ALA A 101 -4.58 16.59 21.51
N TYR A 102 -4.62 15.88 20.38
CA TYR A 102 -4.50 14.43 20.33
C TYR A 102 -3.52 14.01 19.24
N THR A 103 -2.96 12.83 19.41
CA THR A 103 -2.08 12.17 18.48
C THR A 103 -2.64 10.78 18.19
N ALA A 104 -2.77 10.45 16.91
CA ALA A 104 -3.12 9.13 16.43
C ALA A 104 -1.95 8.58 15.61
N THR A 105 -1.57 7.34 15.88
CA THR A 105 -0.35 6.74 15.32
C THR A 105 -0.67 5.38 14.71
N LEU A 106 -0.29 5.20 13.45
CA LEU A 106 -0.42 3.96 12.69
C LEU A 106 0.97 3.39 12.43
N THR A 107 1.23 2.18 12.92
CA THR A 107 2.51 1.48 12.67
C THR A 107 2.33 0.50 11.54
N ARG A 108 3.09 0.66 10.46
CA ARG A 108 3.08 -0.27 9.34
C ARG A 108 3.58 -1.64 9.81
N ARG A 109 2.80 -2.68 9.56
CA ARG A 109 3.23 -4.08 9.66
C ARG A 109 4.18 -4.36 8.51
N THR A 110 5.34 -4.92 8.80
CA THR A 110 6.29 -5.34 7.76
C THR A 110 5.81 -6.64 7.11
N PRO A 111 5.53 -6.64 5.79
CA PRO A 111 5.83 -7.80 4.99
C PRO A 111 7.10 -7.54 4.18
N THR A 112 7.89 -8.59 4.02
CA THR A 112 8.97 -8.75 3.04
C THR A 112 8.38 -8.73 1.61
N PRO A 113 9.01 -8.06 0.63
CA PRO A 113 10.27 -7.31 0.69
C PRO A 113 10.06 -5.83 1.06
N ALA A 114 10.93 -5.32 1.91
CA ALA A 114 10.80 -4.01 2.53
C ALA A 114 11.55 -2.91 1.76
N THR A 115 11.02 -2.46 0.62
CA THR A 115 11.54 -1.25 -0.06
C THR A 115 11.45 -0.01 0.86
N TYR A 116 10.46 0.03 1.77
CA TYR A 116 10.21 1.15 2.68
C TYR A 116 10.40 0.82 4.17
N GLY A 117 10.85 -0.39 4.53
CA GLY A 117 11.03 -0.77 5.94
C GLY A 117 9.74 -0.77 6.76
N ALA A 118 9.90 -0.78 8.09
CA ALA A 118 8.84 -0.41 9.02
C ALA A 118 8.81 1.13 9.13
N TYR A 119 7.62 1.72 9.05
CA TYR A 119 7.44 3.15 9.30
C TYR A 119 6.17 3.40 10.11
N VAL A 120 6.13 4.58 10.75
CA VAL A 120 5.05 5.02 11.60
C VAL A 120 4.49 6.31 11.01
N VAL A 121 3.18 6.34 10.78
CA VAL A 121 2.45 7.55 10.38
C VAL A 121 1.78 8.13 11.60
N THR A 122 1.97 9.43 11.83
CA THR A 122 1.42 10.13 12.98
C THR A 122 0.56 11.30 12.51
N TYR A 123 -0.60 11.44 13.11
CA TYR A 123 -1.52 12.56 12.91
C TYR A 123 -1.69 13.31 14.23
N VAL A 124 -1.48 14.63 14.23
CA VAL A 124 -1.66 15.51 15.39
C VAL A 124 -2.83 16.46 15.13
N GLY A 125 -3.92 16.28 15.89
CA GLY A 125 -5.07 17.17 15.89
C GLY A 125 -5.08 18.10 17.12
N PRO A 126 -5.69 19.30 17.04
CA PRO A 126 -6.46 19.83 15.92
C PRO A 126 -5.62 20.50 14.81
N ALA A 127 -4.29 20.60 14.98
CA ALA A 127 -3.39 21.26 14.02
C ALA A 127 -3.45 20.65 12.60
N GLY A 128 -3.84 19.38 12.47
CA GLY A 128 -3.99 18.71 11.19
C GLY A 128 -2.65 18.26 10.59
N THR A 129 -1.60 18.20 11.40
CA THR A 129 -0.25 17.86 10.94
C THR A 129 -0.10 16.36 10.81
N MET A 130 0.31 15.90 9.63
CA MET A 130 0.71 14.52 9.37
C MET A 130 2.23 14.42 9.26
N SER A 131 2.82 13.44 9.92
CA SER A 131 4.24 13.14 9.86
C SER A 131 4.49 11.65 9.71
N CYS A 132 5.69 11.29 9.25
CA CYS A 132 6.11 9.91 9.09
C CYS A 132 7.52 9.70 9.65
N SER A 133 7.79 8.55 10.26
CA SER A 133 9.03 8.29 11.01
C SER A 133 10.27 8.02 10.15
N VAL A 134 10.13 7.90 8.82
CA VAL A 134 11.25 7.62 7.91
C VAL A 134 11.25 8.59 6.73
N ALA A 135 12.44 9.03 6.31
CA ALA A 135 12.61 10.04 5.25
C ALA A 135 11.95 9.63 3.92
N ALA A 136 12.08 8.36 3.53
CA ALA A 136 11.46 7.83 2.30
C ALA A 136 9.92 7.96 2.32
N CYS A 137 9.29 7.79 3.47
CA CYS A 137 7.84 7.98 3.61
C CYS A 137 7.47 9.47 3.51
N THR A 138 8.31 10.37 4.02
CA THR A 138 8.04 11.81 3.96
C THR A 138 8.16 12.42 2.57
N THR A 139 9.06 11.92 1.72
CA THR A 139 9.26 12.45 0.37
C THR A 139 8.38 11.79 -0.68
N ASP A 140 8.00 10.53 -0.47
CA ASP A 140 7.30 9.74 -1.48
C ASP A 140 5.80 9.54 -1.21
N LEU A 141 5.36 9.67 0.05
CA LEU A 141 4.00 9.29 0.47
C LEU A 141 3.19 10.44 1.10
N LEU A 142 3.83 11.39 1.78
CA LEU A 142 3.15 12.61 2.22
C LEU A 142 2.85 13.52 1.02
N PRO A 143 1.66 14.14 0.94
CA PRO A 143 1.35 15.15 -0.06
C PRO A 143 2.14 16.44 0.13
#